data_AF-A0A956V0K0-F1
#
_entry.id   AF-A0A956V0K0-F1
#
_cell.length_a   1.000
_cell.length_b   1.000
_cell.length_c   1.000
_cell.angle_alpha   90.00
_cell.angle_beta   90.00
_cell.angle_gamma   90.00
#
_symmetry.space_group_name_H-M   'P 1'
#
loop_
_entity.id
_entity.type
_entity.pdbx_description
1 polymer ?
#
loop_
_entity_poly.entity_id
_entity_poly.type
_entity_poly.pdbx_seq_one_letter_code
_entity_poly.pdbx_strand_id
1 'polypeptide(L)'
;MIINKSRIYTFTVVAFLLYLFLEFMVDDAPFGGPFFGDNFAKTLDGSWIRWICLIAIPVLGFWQASQIGDREIDITPHSIDSTPGQVDDPAFWKALTGNTWLAVLWLPLRFVLAIHWLQGGWHKIFDAGWAQSGTVTKMVDGAATEVHMARGDSLKGFLMGAYTPNPDTGATKAVFGWYADFLQFIVDHGWTTWFGPLIAFGETLVGLGLLFGALLGIAAFFGTVMNMNFMLAGTVSSNPWMFALTVFIIIGWKVAGWLGMDRWLLPALGTPWTSDEGAGKASPKNS
;
A
#
# COMPACT_ATOMS: atom_id res chain seq x y z
N MET A 1 4.00 28.11 -6.79
CA MET A 1 4.82 27.90 -5.59
C MET A 1 6.23 27.63 -6.09
N ILE A 2 7.22 28.41 -5.69
CA ILE A 2 8.61 28.17 -6.14
C ILE A 2 9.16 26.92 -5.45
N ILE A 3 9.85 26.04 -6.15
CA ILE A 3 10.61 24.91 -5.61
C ILE A 3 12.09 25.19 -5.79
N ASN A 4 12.85 24.95 -4.72
CA ASN A 4 14.31 24.98 -4.70
C ASN A 4 14.83 23.86 -3.78
N LYS A 5 16.16 23.67 -3.69
CA LYS A 5 16.78 22.65 -2.81
C LYS A 5 16.29 22.73 -1.36
N SER A 6 16.25 23.93 -0.80
CA SER A 6 15.83 24.14 0.60
C SER A 6 14.42 23.62 0.85
N ARG A 7 13.48 23.89 -0.07
CA ARG A 7 12.10 23.39 0.04
C ARG A 7 12.00 21.87 -0.07
N ILE A 8 12.78 21.23 -0.95
CA ILE A 8 12.80 19.76 -1.06
C ILE A 8 13.35 19.15 0.25
N TYR A 9 14.36 19.74 0.87
CA TYR A 9 14.83 19.30 2.19
C TYR A 9 13.74 19.48 3.26
N THR A 10 13.02 20.61 3.27
CA THR A 10 11.87 20.79 4.17
C THR A 10 10.82 19.70 3.97
N PHE A 11 10.44 19.39 2.73
CA PHE A 11 9.50 18.31 2.44
C PHE A 11 10.03 16.94 2.84
N THR A 12 11.33 16.72 2.74
CA THR A 12 11.98 15.49 3.20
C THR A 12 11.88 15.33 4.72
N VAL A 13 12.11 16.41 5.48
CA VAL A 13 11.93 16.40 6.94
C VAL A 13 10.46 16.17 7.30
N VAL A 14 9.52 16.84 6.61
CA VAL A 14 8.09 16.63 6.81
C VAL A 14 7.71 15.18 6.52
N ALA A 15 8.19 14.60 5.43
CA ALA A 15 7.94 13.20 5.10
C ALA A 15 8.51 12.25 6.17
N PHE A 16 9.73 12.49 6.65
CA PHE A 16 10.35 11.69 7.70
C PHE A 16 9.53 11.73 9.01
N LEU A 17 9.12 12.92 9.44
CA LEU A 17 8.29 13.08 10.64
C LEU A 17 6.89 12.47 10.46
N LEU A 18 6.30 12.61 9.27
CA LEU A 18 5.02 12.00 8.94
C LEU A 18 5.11 10.47 9.00
N TYR A 19 6.20 9.88 8.49
CA TYR A 19 6.42 8.44 8.59
C TYR A 19 6.49 7.98 10.04
N LEU A 20 7.30 8.63 10.89
CA LEU A 20 7.36 8.32 12.32
C LEU A 20 5.99 8.45 13.01
N PHE A 21 5.23 9.49 12.67
CA PHE A 21 3.89 9.70 13.22
C PHE A 21 2.93 8.58 12.80
N LEU A 22 2.90 8.23 11.51
CA LEU A 22 2.05 7.16 11.01
C LEU A 22 2.41 5.81 11.64
N GLU A 23 3.70 5.50 11.74
CA GLU A 23 4.20 4.28 12.39
C GLU A 23 3.75 4.19 13.86
N PHE A 24 3.80 5.30 14.61
CA PHE A 24 3.31 5.35 15.99
C PHE A 24 1.78 5.30 16.12
N MET A 25 1.04 5.73 15.09
CA MET A 25 -0.42 5.65 15.08
C MET A 25 -0.94 4.23 14.80
N VAL A 26 -0.19 3.43 14.03
CA VAL A 26 -0.63 2.12 13.56
C VAL A 26 -0.02 0.95 14.31
N ASP A 27 1.06 1.19 15.08
CA ASP A 27 1.79 0.16 15.82
C ASP A 27 2.26 0.73 17.18
N ASP A 28 2.11 -0.06 18.24
CA ASP A 28 2.53 0.30 19.60
C ASP A 28 4.07 0.26 19.77
N ALA A 29 4.78 -0.50 18.93
CA ALA A 29 6.23 -0.65 19.00
C ALA A 29 6.89 -0.76 17.60
N PRO A 30 6.75 0.26 16.72
CA PRO A 30 7.09 0.17 15.30
C PRO A 30 8.58 -0.14 15.03
N PHE A 31 9.46 0.26 15.94
CA PHE A 31 10.91 0.06 15.81
C PHE A 31 11.47 -0.98 16.80
N GLY A 32 10.60 -1.74 17.46
CA GLY A 32 10.97 -2.80 18.40
C GLY A 32 11.32 -4.13 17.72
N GLY A 33 12.03 -5.01 18.41
CA GLY A 33 12.37 -6.35 17.91
C GLY A 33 13.74 -6.48 17.24
N PRO A 34 14.21 -7.71 16.98
CA PRO A 34 15.53 -7.97 16.43
C PRO A 34 15.63 -7.58 14.95
N PHE A 35 16.82 -7.14 14.53
CA PHE A 35 17.07 -6.69 13.15
C PHE A 35 16.98 -7.84 12.12
N PHE A 36 17.25 -9.08 12.55
CA PHE A 36 16.99 -10.30 11.79
C PHE A 36 16.18 -11.24 12.69
N GLY A 37 15.14 -11.86 12.13
CA GLY A 37 14.41 -12.92 12.84
C GLY A 37 15.24 -14.19 12.95
N ASP A 38 14.84 -15.10 13.83
CA ASP A 38 15.51 -16.39 14.03
C ASP A 38 15.51 -17.27 12.76
N ASN A 39 14.65 -16.95 11.78
CA ASN A 39 14.61 -17.56 10.46
C ASN A 39 14.08 -16.59 9.39
N PHE A 40 14.30 -16.91 8.11
CA PHE A 40 13.88 -16.09 6.97
C PHE A 40 12.38 -15.80 6.92
N ALA A 41 11.54 -16.74 7.37
CA ALA A 41 10.09 -16.56 7.40
C ALA A 41 9.67 -15.45 8.38
N LYS A 42 10.31 -15.38 9.55
CA LYS A 42 10.09 -14.31 10.55
C LYS A 42 10.87 -13.04 10.26
N THR A 43 11.70 -13.01 9.22
CA THR A 43 12.48 -11.82 8.88
C THR A 43 11.56 -10.67 8.49
N LEU A 44 10.52 -10.88 7.67
CA LEU A 44 9.60 -9.78 7.30
C LEU A 44 8.57 -9.42 8.38
N ASP A 45 8.44 -10.24 9.42
CA ASP A 45 7.67 -9.89 10.61
C ASP A 45 8.38 -8.82 11.48
N GLY A 46 9.67 -8.55 11.22
CA GLY A 46 10.52 -7.67 12.01
C GLY A 46 10.55 -6.18 11.60
N SER A 47 11.01 -5.34 12.52
CA SER A 47 11.13 -3.87 12.40
C SER A 47 12.20 -3.37 11.42
N TRP A 48 13.09 -4.22 10.91
CA TRP A 48 14.19 -3.77 10.06
C TRP A 48 13.73 -3.16 8.73
N ILE A 49 12.64 -3.64 8.13
CA ILE A 49 12.08 -3.03 6.92
C ILE A 49 11.56 -1.61 7.21
N ARG A 50 11.04 -1.38 8.42
CA ARG A 50 10.65 -0.04 8.89
C ARG A 50 11.86 0.87 9.03
N TRP A 51 12.99 0.35 9.53
CA TRP A 51 14.26 1.06 9.56
C TRP A 51 14.79 1.40 8.16
N ILE A 52 14.71 0.46 7.20
CA ILE A 52 15.09 0.72 5.82
C ILE A 52 14.22 1.81 5.21
N CYS A 53 12.91 1.73 5.38
CA CYS A 53 11.97 2.74 4.89
C CYS A 53 12.26 4.12 5.52
N LEU A 54 12.52 4.15 6.83
CA LEU A 54 12.90 5.36 7.57
C LEU A 54 14.17 6.01 6.99
N ILE A 55 15.19 5.21 6.67
CA ILE A 55 16.45 5.68 6.06
C ILE A 55 16.27 6.04 4.58
N ALA A 56 15.39 5.34 3.86
CA ALA A 56 15.15 5.59 2.45
C ALA A 56 14.53 6.97 2.19
N ILE A 57 13.68 7.48 3.10
CA ILE A 57 13.07 8.81 2.98
C ILE A 57 14.12 9.93 2.84
N PRO A 58 15.08 10.13 3.77
CA PRO A 58 16.09 11.17 3.64
C PRO A 58 17.04 10.91 2.46
N VAL A 59 17.38 9.65 2.17
CA VAL A 59 18.23 9.31 1.02
C VAL A 59 17.58 9.71 -0.31
N LEU A 60 16.30 9.33 -0.51
CA LEU A 60 15.56 9.65 -1.72
C LEU A 60 15.22 11.15 -1.81
N GLY A 61 14.92 11.79 -0.68
CA GLY A 61 14.70 13.24 -0.62
C GLY A 61 15.96 14.03 -0.96
N PHE A 62 17.12 13.61 -0.46
CA PHE A 62 18.42 14.21 -0.83
C PHE A 62 18.74 13.97 -2.31
N TRP A 63 18.52 12.75 -2.80
CA TRP A 63 18.66 12.44 -4.21
C TRP A 63 17.76 13.33 -5.07
N GLN A 64 16.50 13.52 -4.70
CA GLN A 64 15.57 14.42 -5.39
C GLN A 64 16.05 15.88 -5.36
N ALA A 65 16.51 16.38 -4.21
CA ALA A 65 17.06 17.73 -4.09
C ALA A 65 18.30 17.93 -4.98
N SER A 66 19.11 16.88 -5.17
CA SER A 66 20.27 16.95 -6.06
C SER A 66 19.88 17.16 -7.53
N GLN A 67 18.72 16.64 -7.97
CA GLN A 67 18.24 16.79 -9.35
C GLN A 67 17.86 18.23 -9.71
N ILE A 68 17.45 19.06 -8.75
CA ILE A 68 17.04 20.44 -9.05
C ILE A 68 18.24 21.38 -9.28
N GLY A 69 19.41 21.09 -8.70
CA GLY A 69 20.56 22.00 -8.76
C GLY A 69 20.27 23.32 -8.05
N ASP A 70 20.78 24.45 -8.58
CA ASP A 70 20.54 25.78 -7.99
C ASP A 70 19.37 26.52 -8.66
N ARG A 71 18.51 25.76 -9.35
CA ARG A 71 17.34 26.29 -10.07
C ARG A 71 16.21 26.60 -9.10
N GLU A 72 15.50 27.68 -9.40
CA GLU A 72 14.19 27.97 -8.82
C GLU A 72 13.13 27.65 -9.87
N ILE A 73 12.24 26.71 -9.56
CA ILE A 73 11.21 26.22 -10.48
C ILE A 73 9.86 26.66 -9.93
N ASP A 74 9.12 27.50 -10.65
CA ASP A 74 7.73 27.76 -10.24
C ASP A 74 6.84 26.59 -10.64
N ILE A 75 6.21 25.97 -9.63
CA ILE A 75 5.24 24.88 -9.82
C ILE A 75 3.80 25.35 -9.61
N THR A 76 3.54 26.66 -9.64
CA THR A 76 2.16 27.17 -9.62
C THR A 76 1.38 26.51 -10.75
N PRO A 77 0.31 25.75 -10.48
CA PRO A 77 -0.54 25.22 -11.53
C PRO A 77 -1.17 26.39 -12.30
N HIS A 78 -1.03 26.41 -13.62
CA HIS A 78 -1.74 27.37 -14.45
C HIS A 78 -3.22 26.93 -14.54
N SER A 79 -4.15 27.85 -14.30
CA SER A 79 -5.57 27.60 -14.58
C SER A 79 -5.75 27.52 -16.09
N ILE A 80 -6.26 26.39 -16.58
CA ILE A 80 -6.69 26.27 -17.99
C ILE A 80 -8.01 27.03 -18.13
N ASP A 81 -8.28 27.60 -19.31
CA ASP A 81 -9.56 28.22 -19.65
C ASP A 81 -10.72 27.33 -19.20
N SER A 82 -11.49 27.79 -18.21
CA SER A 82 -12.59 27.03 -17.62
C SER A 82 -13.79 27.07 -18.55
N THR A 83 -14.34 25.90 -18.87
CA THR A 83 -15.61 25.82 -19.58
C THR A 83 -16.77 26.16 -18.63
N PRO A 84 -17.92 26.69 -19.12
CA PRO A 84 -19.08 26.93 -18.28
C PRO A 84 -19.48 25.67 -17.48
N GLY A 85 -19.48 25.76 -16.15
CA GLY A 85 -19.80 24.66 -15.24
C GLY A 85 -18.60 23.90 -14.68
N GLN A 86 -17.37 24.20 -15.11
CA GLN A 86 -16.15 23.60 -14.57
C GLN A 86 -15.75 24.24 -13.25
N VAL A 87 -15.51 23.39 -12.23
CA VAL A 87 -14.95 23.80 -10.93
C VAL A 87 -13.47 23.42 -10.91
N ASP A 88 -12.63 24.37 -10.53
CA ASP A 88 -11.18 24.18 -10.52
C ASP A 88 -10.69 23.59 -9.19
N ASP A 89 -9.73 22.66 -9.27
CA ASP A 89 -9.15 22.05 -8.07
C ASP A 89 -8.26 23.05 -7.30
N PRO A 90 -8.15 22.93 -5.96
CA PRO A 90 -7.22 23.74 -5.18
C PRO A 90 -5.78 23.64 -5.69
N ALA A 91 -5.07 24.78 -5.76
CA ALA A 91 -3.73 24.84 -6.34
C ALA A 91 -2.73 23.86 -5.70
N PHE A 92 -2.79 23.71 -4.37
CA PHE A 92 -1.96 22.74 -3.66
C PHE A 92 -2.26 21.29 -4.08
N TRP A 93 -3.53 20.95 -4.29
CA TRP A 93 -3.95 19.60 -4.68
C TRP A 93 -3.44 19.21 -6.06
N LYS A 94 -3.55 20.14 -7.02
CA LYS A 94 -2.98 19.99 -8.36
C LYS A 94 -1.47 19.81 -8.32
N ALA A 95 -0.77 20.59 -7.50
CA ALA A 95 0.66 20.45 -7.33
C ALA A 95 1.02 19.08 -6.72
N LEU A 96 0.35 18.67 -5.64
CA LEU A 96 0.64 17.44 -4.90
C LEU A 96 0.46 16.18 -5.76
N THR A 97 -0.56 16.17 -6.62
CA THR A 97 -0.91 15.02 -7.47
C THR A 97 -0.33 15.08 -8.88
N GLY A 98 0.11 16.27 -9.32
CA GLY A 98 0.59 16.51 -10.68
C GLY A 98 2.06 16.92 -10.80
N ASN A 99 2.76 17.22 -9.71
CA ASN A 99 4.15 17.67 -9.75
C ASN A 99 5.11 16.70 -9.04
N THR A 100 6.08 16.19 -9.79
CA THR A 100 7.05 15.18 -9.34
C THR A 100 7.95 15.67 -8.22
N TRP A 101 8.18 16.99 -8.07
CA TRP A 101 8.95 17.59 -6.98
C TRP A 101 8.32 17.38 -5.59
N LEU A 102 7.06 16.96 -5.52
CA LEU A 102 6.36 16.63 -4.27
C LEU A 102 6.33 15.12 -3.99
N ALA A 103 6.98 14.29 -4.81
CA ALA A 103 7.02 12.83 -4.66
C ALA A 103 7.53 12.35 -3.29
N VAL A 104 8.48 13.06 -2.66
CA VAL A 104 8.99 12.69 -1.32
C VAL A 104 7.89 12.65 -0.25
N LEU A 105 6.84 13.48 -0.38
CA LEU A 105 5.72 13.53 0.56
C LEU A 105 4.83 12.27 0.50
N TRP A 106 4.93 11.49 -0.57
CA TRP A 106 4.15 10.27 -0.77
C TRP A 106 4.84 9.02 -0.21
N LEU A 107 6.16 9.07 0.03
CA LEU A 107 6.93 7.94 0.55
C LEU A 107 6.40 7.42 1.90
N PRO A 108 6.04 8.27 2.89
CA PRO A 108 5.55 7.77 4.18
C PRO A 108 4.33 6.88 4.06
N LEU A 109 3.33 7.34 3.29
CA LEU A 109 2.09 6.60 3.07
C LEU A 109 2.36 5.29 2.33
N ARG A 110 3.22 5.34 1.31
CA ARG A 110 3.62 4.14 0.55
C ARG A 110 4.30 3.11 1.43
N PHE A 111 5.27 3.51 2.24
CA PHE A 111 6.06 2.59 3.05
C PHE A 111 5.24 1.96 4.17
N VAL A 112 4.46 2.74 4.91
CA VAL A 112 3.56 2.20 5.95
C VAL A 112 2.60 1.18 5.33
N LEU A 113 1.90 1.54 4.25
CA LEU A 113 1.00 0.60 3.57
C LEU A 113 1.73 -0.65 3.06
N ALA A 114 2.89 -0.47 2.44
CA ALA A 114 3.68 -1.56 1.90
C ALA A 114 4.05 -2.59 2.97
N ILE A 115 4.51 -2.12 4.13
CA ILE A 115 4.93 -2.98 5.24
C ILE A 115 3.74 -3.81 5.73
N HIS A 116 2.57 -3.19 5.94
CA HIS A 116 1.39 -3.91 6.42
C HIS A 116 0.86 -4.94 5.40
N TRP A 117 0.87 -4.62 4.11
CA TRP A 117 0.52 -5.60 3.06
C TRP A 117 1.54 -6.74 2.95
N LEU A 118 2.84 -6.42 3.07
CA LEU A 118 3.90 -7.43 3.06
C LEU A 118 3.77 -8.37 4.25
N GLN A 119 3.64 -7.84 5.47
CA GLN A 119 3.41 -8.63 6.68
C GLN A 119 2.14 -9.49 6.53
N GLY A 120 1.06 -8.91 6.01
CA GLY A 120 -0.20 -9.59 5.74
C GLY A 120 -0.08 -10.79 4.80
N GLY A 121 0.60 -10.62 3.66
CA GLY A 121 0.74 -11.70 2.68
C GLY A 121 1.84 -12.70 3.05
N TRP A 122 2.92 -12.26 3.67
CA TRP A 122 4.09 -13.10 3.94
C TRP A 122 3.77 -14.27 4.87
N HIS A 123 3.11 -14.00 6.00
CA HIS A 123 2.68 -15.08 6.90
C HIS A 123 1.69 -16.03 6.21
N LYS A 124 0.82 -15.53 5.31
CA LYS A 124 -0.10 -16.39 4.53
C LYS A 124 0.60 -17.26 3.49
N ILE A 125 1.77 -16.86 3.00
CA ILE A 125 2.55 -17.66 2.04
C ILE A 125 3.28 -18.80 2.74
N PHE A 126 3.87 -18.53 3.91
CA PHE A 126 4.79 -19.45 4.57
C PHE A 126 4.17 -20.24 5.73
N ASP A 127 3.15 -19.69 6.39
CA ASP A 127 2.41 -20.43 7.41
C ASP A 127 1.40 -21.38 6.75
N ALA A 128 1.18 -22.51 7.41
CA ALA A 128 0.26 -23.52 6.92
C ALA A 128 -1.20 -23.07 6.98
N GLY A 129 -1.97 -23.48 5.97
CA GLY A 129 -3.42 -23.29 5.89
C GLY A 129 -3.86 -22.19 4.92
N TRP A 130 -2.97 -21.32 4.44
CA TRP A 130 -3.28 -20.35 3.39
C TRP A 130 -2.74 -20.82 2.03
N ALA A 131 -1.47 -20.56 1.73
CA ALA A 131 -0.85 -20.95 0.45
C ALA A 131 -0.31 -22.39 0.44
N GLN A 132 0.07 -22.91 1.61
CA GLN A 132 0.73 -24.20 1.75
C GLN A 132 0.03 -25.07 2.80
N SER A 133 0.10 -26.39 2.62
CA SER A 133 -0.30 -27.33 3.66
C SER A 133 0.85 -27.52 4.65
N GLY A 134 0.54 -27.88 5.89
CA GLY A 134 1.55 -28.13 6.91
C GLY A 134 0.93 -28.41 8.27
N THR A 135 1.73 -28.41 9.32
CA THR A 135 1.27 -28.66 10.68
C THR A 135 1.45 -27.39 11.51
N VAL A 136 0.39 -26.98 12.22
CA VAL A 136 0.41 -25.83 13.12
C VAL A 136 0.05 -26.30 14.51
N THR A 137 0.77 -25.82 15.52
CA THR A 137 0.40 -26.02 16.92
C THR A 137 -0.73 -25.06 17.27
N LYS A 138 -1.90 -25.59 17.61
CA LYS A 138 -3.07 -24.83 18.08
C LYS A 138 -3.38 -25.20 19.52
N MET A 139 -3.85 -24.23 20.30
CA MET A 139 -4.43 -24.51 21.60
C MET A 139 -5.84 -25.08 21.39
N VAL A 140 -6.03 -26.35 21.72
CA VAL A 140 -7.32 -27.05 21.70
C VAL A 140 -7.60 -27.47 23.13
N ASP A 141 -8.69 -26.99 23.72
CA ASP A 141 -9.09 -27.27 25.11
C ASP A 141 -7.98 -27.01 26.15
N GLY A 142 -7.18 -25.95 25.92
CA GLY A 142 -6.08 -25.55 26.81
C GLY A 142 -4.78 -26.36 26.64
N ALA A 143 -4.72 -27.31 25.71
CA ALA A 143 -3.54 -28.10 25.39
C ALA A 143 -2.98 -27.75 24.00
N ALA A 144 -1.65 -27.65 23.90
CA ALA A 144 -0.96 -27.48 22.64
C ALA A 144 -1.10 -28.76 21.79
N THR A 145 -1.86 -28.68 20.71
CA THR A 145 -2.17 -29.80 19.81
C THR A 145 -1.66 -29.49 18.42
N GLU A 146 -0.95 -30.45 17.82
CA GLU A 146 -0.54 -30.36 16.43
C GLU A 146 -1.74 -30.64 15.51
N VAL A 147 -2.09 -29.67 14.68
CA VAL A 147 -3.19 -29.78 13.73
C VAL A 147 -2.62 -29.70 12.32
N HIS A 148 -2.89 -30.72 11.51
CA HIS A 148 -2.58 -30.66 10.09
C HIS A 148 -3.57 -29.73 9.40
N MET A 149 -3.05 -28.73 8.71
CA MET A 149 -3.80 -27.73 7.95
C MET A 149 -3.54 -27.98 6.47
N ALA A 150 -4.59 -28.26 5.72
CA ALA A 150 -4.52 -28.28 4.26
C ALA A 150 -4.49 -26.85 3.71
N ARG A 151 -3.91 -26.68 2.52
CA ARG A 151 -3.97 -25.42 1.78
C ARG A 151 -5.43 -24.93 1.68
N GLY A 152 -5.66 -23.68 2.08
CA GLY A 152 -6.95 -23.02 2.05
C GLY A 152 -7.81 -23.22 3.31
N ASP A 153 -7.39 -24.05 4.27
CA ASP A 153 -8.15 -24.25 5.52
C ASP A 153 -8.24 -22.99 6.38
N SER A 154 -7.20 -22.17 6.41
CA SER A 154 -7.20 -20.90 7.15
C SER A 154 -8.18 -19.90 6.51
N LEU A 155 -8.22 -19.84 5.18
CA LEU A 155 -9.22 -19.03 4.47
C LEU A 155 -10.63 -19.58 4.71
N LYS A 156 -10.82 -20.90 4.64
CA LYS A 156 -12.11 -21.53 4.90
C LYS A 156 -12.62 -21.17 6.30
N GLY A 157 -11.78 -21.28 7.32
CA GLY A 157 -12.11 -20.88 8.69
C GLY A 157 -12.46 -19.39 8.80
N PHE A 158 -11.70 -18.53 8.12
CA PHE A 158 -11.97 -17.08 8.05
C PHE A 158 -13.36 -16.79 7.47
N LEU A 159 -13.68 -17.38 6.31
CA LEU A 159 -14.97 -17.19 5.63
C LEU A 159 -16.13 -17.74 6.46
N MET A 160 -16.00 -18.96 7.00
CA MET A 160 -17.00 -19.56 7.90
C MET A 160 -17.26 -18.67 9.11
N GLY A 161 -16.22 -18.11 9.72
CA GLY A 161 -16.36 -17.18 10.83
C GLY A 161 -17.04 -15.85 10.47
N ALA A 162 -17.06 -15.48 9.18
CA ALA A 162 -17.68 -14.27 8.69
C ALA A 162 -19.19 -14.44 8.43
N TYR A 163 -19.59 -15.54 7.78
CA TYR A 163 -20.99 -15.78 7.40
C TYR A 163 -21.80 -16.60 8.42
N THR A 164 -21.17 -17.30 9.37
CA THR A 164 -21.92 -18.08 10.37
C THR A 164 -22.65 -17.13 11.33
N PRO A 165 -23.99 -17.24 11.47
CA PRO A 165 -24.74 -16.40 12.41
C PRO A 165 -24.32 -16.66 13.85
N ASN A 166 -24.24 -15.60 14.64
CA ASN A 166 -24.06 -15.69 16.08
C ASN A 166 -25.31 -16.36 16.71
N PRO A 167 -25.17 -17.39 17.56
CA PRO A 167 -26.31 -18.07 18.17
C PRO A 167 -27.21 -17.17 19.05
N ASP A 168 -26.63 -16.15 19.68
CA ASP A 168 -27.33 -15.27 20.62
C ASP A 168 -28.05 -14.11 19.91
N THR A 169 -27.45 -13.58 18.84
CA THR A 169 -27.96 -12.38 18.15
C THR A 169 -28.57 -12.67 16.77
N GLY A 170 -28.31 -13.85 16.20
CA GLY A 170 -28.68 -14.20 14.83
C GLY A 170 -27.95 -13.43 13.74
N ALA A 171 -27.05 -12.49 14.09
CA ALA A 171 -26.32 -11.66 13.14
C ALA A 171 -25.02 -12.33 12.68
N THR A 172 -24.67 -12.14 11.41
CA THR A 172 -23.35 -12.52 10.86
C THR A 172 -22.35 -11.39 11.07
N LYS A 173 -21.04 -11.68 10.94
CA LYS A 173 -20.02 -10.62 10.95
C LYS A 173 -19.93 -9.92 9.60
N ALA A 174 -20.28 -10.61 8.52
CA ALA A 174 -20.39 -10.03 7.20
C ALA A 174 -21.38 -8.85 7.22
N VAL A 175 -20.97 -7.71 6.65
CA VAL A 175 -21.71 -6.45 6.75
C VAL A 175 -23.08 -6.53 6.05
N PHE A 176 -23.17 -7.29 4.97
CA PHE A 176 -24.38 -7.46 4.19
C PHE A 176 -24.73 -8.94 4.01
N GLY A 177 -26.02 -9.27 4.04
CA GLY A 177 -26.52 -10.64 3.85
C GLY A 177 -26.08 -11.26 2.52
N TRP A 178 -26.20 -10.52 1.40
CA TRP A 178 -25.74 -11.00 0.09
C TRP A 178 -24.24 -11.33 0.07
N TYR A 179 -23.45 -10.62 0.88
CA TYR A 179 -22.02 -10.89 0.98
C TYR A 179 -21.78 -12.15 1.81
N ALA A 180 -22.52 -12.35 2.91
CA ALA A 180 -22.51 -13.61 3.66
C ALA A 180 -22.82 -14.81 2.76
N ASP A 181 -23.86 -14.71 1.93
CA ASP A 181 -24.25 -15.74 0.95
C ASP A 181 -23.13 -16.01 -0.06
N PHE A 182 -22.46 -14.97 -0.55
CA PHE A 182 -21.32 -15.09 -1.45
C PHE A 182 -20.12 -15.79 -0.77
N LEU A 183 -19.80 -15.47 0.48
CA LEU A 183 -18.71 -16.14 1.21
C LEU A 183 -19.03 -17.62 1.45
N GLN A 184 -20.28 -17.93 1.78
CA GLN A 184 -20.74 -19.31 1.90
C GLN A 184 -20.63 -20.05 0.56
N PHE A 185 -21.04 -19.42 -0.55
CA PHE A 185 -20.93 -19.98 -1.89
C PHE A 185 -19.48 -20.38 -2.24
N ILE A 186 -18.49 -19.56 -1.91
CA ILE A 186 -17.07 -19.89 -2.10
C ILE A 186 -16.67 -21.16 -1.33
N VAL A 187 -17.11 -21.27 -0.07
CA VAL A 187 -16.78 -22.40 0.80
C VAL A 187 -17.44 -23.68 0.32
N ASP A 188 -18.71 -23.62 -0.06
CA ASP A 188 -19.49 -24.77 -0.53
C ASP A 188 -18.92 -25.37 -1.83
N HIS A 189 -18.28 -24.55 -2.67
CA HIS A 189 -17.62 -24.99 -3.90
C HIS A 189 -16.15 -25.40 -3.69
N GLY A 190 -15.62 -25.34 -2.47
CA GLY A 190 -14.23 -25.73 -2.17
C GLY A 190 -13.16 -24.82 -2.78
N TRP A 191 -13.53 -23.59 -3.16
CA TRP A 191 -12.63 -22.66 -3.86
C TRP A 191 -11.53 -22.07 -2.98
N THR A 192 -11.62 -22.26 -1.67
CA THR A 192 -10.62 -21.80 -0.71
C THR A 192 -9.21 -22.37 -0.99
N THR A 193 -9.14 -23.53 -1.65
CA THR A 193 -7.89 -24.22 -2.01
C THR A 193 -7.02 -23.44 -3.02
N TRP A 194 -7.63 -22.74 -3.98
CA TRP A 194 -6.90 -21.89 -4.94
C TRP A 194 -7.00 -20.40 -4.58
N PHE A 195 -8.10 -20.00 -3.94
CA PHE A 195 -8.32 -18.61 -3.56
C PHE A 195 -7.44 -18.18 -2.38
N GLY A 196 -7.14 -19.08 -1.43
CA GLY A 196 -6.21 -18.83 -0.33
C GLY A 196 -4.81 -18.40 -0.81
N PRO A 197 -4.15 -19.19 -1.66
CA PRO A 197 -2.90 -18.77 -2.30
C PRO A 197 -3.02 -17.46 -3.08
N LEU A 198 -4.11 -17.27 -3.84
CA LEU A 198 -4.31 -16.04 -4.62
C LEU A 198 -4.32 -14.79 -3.74
N ILE A 199 -5.03 -14.84 -2.60
CA ILE A 199 -5.04 -13.75 -1.62
C ILE A 199 -3.63 -13.57 -1.04
N ALA A 200 -2.98 -14.66 -0.58
CA ALA A 200 -1.66 -14.59 0.03
C ALA A 200 -0.62 -13.90 -0.88
N PHE A 201 -0.53 -14.35 -2.13
CA PHE A 201 0.36 -13.73 -3.12
C PHE A 201 -0.10 -12.33 -3.53
N GLY A 202 -1.42 -12.09 -3.64
CA GLY A 202 -1.98 -10.77 -3.94
C GLY A 202 -1.57 -9.73 -2.90
N GLU A 203 -1.72 -10.04 -1.62
CA GLU A 203 -1.29 -9.16 -0.51
C GLU A 203 0.20 -8.84 -0.59
N THR A 204 1.04 -9.86 -0.78
CA THR A 204 2.49 -9.66 -0.92
C THR A 204 2.84 -8.82 -2.14
N LEU A 205 2.22 -9.08 -3.30
CA LEU A 205 2.47 -8.31 -4.52
C LEU A 205 2.03 -6.84 -4.39
N VAL A 206 0.91 -6.59 -3.73
CA VAL A 206 0.49 -5.21 -3.40
C VAL A 206 1.54 -4.54 -2.51
N GLY A 207 2.00 -5.22 -1.46
CA GLY A 207 3.05 -4.73 -0.59
C GLY A 207 4.35 -4.40 -1.34
N LEU A 208 4.81 -5.30 -2.22
CA LEU A 208 6.00 -5.08 -3.05
C LEU A 208 5.81 -3.92 -4.04
N GLY A 209 4.64 -3.84 -4.69
CA GLY A 209 4.31 -2.76 -5.63
C GLY A 209 4.32 -1.39 -4.96
N LEU A 210 3.77 -1.29 -3.74
CA LEU A 210 3.80 -0.07 -2.92
C LEU A 210 5.22 0.28 -2.46
N LEU A 211 5.98 -0.74 -2.00
CA LEU A 211 7.34 -0.57 -1.50
C LEU A 211 8.26 0.00 -2.58
N PHE A 212 8.35 -0.70 -3.71
CA PHE A 212 9.24 -0.30 -4.81
C PHE A 212 8.66 0.79 -5.69
N GLY A 213 7.37 1.08 -5.58
CA GLY A 213 6.68 2.01 -6.47
C GLY A 213 6.65 1.45 -7.89
N ALA A 214 6.26 0.19 -8.01
CA ALA A 214 6.19 -0.56 -9.25
C ALA A 214 4.72 -0.90 -9.54
N LEU A 215 4.21 -0.36 -10.65
CA LEU A 215 2.80 -0.34 -10.99
C LEU A 215 1.95 0.19 -9.82
N LEU A 216 2.35 1.32 -9.23
CA LEU A 216 1.83 1.78 -7.93
C LEU A 216 0.31 1.95 -7.94
N GLY A 217 -0.24 2.54 -9.00
CA GLY A 217 -1.68 2.71 -9.14
C GLY A 217 -2.44 1.38 -9.19
N ILE A 218 -1.88 0.36 -9.84
CA ILE A 218 -2.46 -0.99 -9.92
C ILE A 218 -2.37 -1.69 -8.57
N ALA A 219 -1.21 -1.62 -7.91
CA ALA A 219 -1.01 -2.17 -6.57
C ALA A 219 -2.00 -1.55 -5.56
N ALA A 220 -2.15 -0.22 -5.57
CA ALA A 220 -3.08 0.48 -4.70
C ALA A 220 -4.55 0.14 -5.02
N PHE A 221 -4.90 -0.02 -6.30
CA PHE A 221 -6.25 -0.48 -6.70
C PHE A 221 -6.57 -1.86 -6.11
N PHE A 222 -5.73 -2.86 -6.33
CA PHE A 222 -5.96 -4.21 -5.79
C PHE A 222 -5.90 -4.26 -4.27
N GLY A 223 -5.02 -3.46 -3.65
CA GLY A 223 -4.99 -3.29 -2.19
C GLY A 223 -6.33 -2.77 -1.67
N THR A 224 -6.89 -1.74 -2.29
CA THR A 224 -8.21 -1.18 -1.92
C THR A 224 -9.33 -2.21 -2.08
N VAL A 225 -9.32 -2.98 -3.18
CA VAL A 225 -10.31 -4.05 -3.42
C VAL A 225 -10.23 -5.14 -2.36
N MET A 226 -9.03 -5.65 -2.04
CA MET A 226 -8.86 -6.67 -1.00
C MET A 226 -9.26 -6.15 0.38
N ASN A 227 -8.85 -4.93 0.72
CA ASN A 227 -9.16 -4.32 2.00
C ASN A 227 -10.67 -4.13 2.19
N MET A 228 -11.37 -3.67 1.15
CA MET A 228 -12.83 -3.57 1.14
C MET A 228 -13.48 -4.94 1.36
N ASN A 229 -13.00 -6.01 0.71
CA ASN A 229 -13.51 -7.36 0.92
C ASN A 229 -13.30 -7.84 2.37
N PHE A 230 -12.16 -7.56 2.98
CA PHE A 230 -11.93 -7.89 4.39
C PHE A 230 -12.89 -7.14 5.32
N MET A 231 -13.13 -5.85 5.07
CA MET A 231 -14.10 -5.07 5.83
C MET A 231 -15.53 -5.59 5.64
N LEU A 232 -15.92 -5.96 4.42
CA LEU A 232 -17.21 -6.58 4.14
C LEU A 232 -17.39 -7.93 4.85
N ALA A 233 -16.31 -8.69 5.06
CA ALA A 233 -16.29 -9.92 5.85
C ALA A 233 -16.33 -9.67 7.37
N GLY A 234 -16.35 -8.41 7.82
CA GLY A 234 -16.47 -8.04 9.23
C GLY A 234 -15.15 -7.82 9.96
N THR A 235 -14.03 -7.63 9.25
CA THR A 235 -12.74 -7.31 9.89
C THR A 235 -12.46 -5.82 9.92
N VAL A 236 -12.27 -5.27 11.12
CA VAL A 236 -12.16 -3.82 11.34
C VAL A 236 -10.75 -3.37 11.77
N SER A 237 -9.86 -4.27 12.22
CA SER A 237 -8.57 -3.91 12.86
C SER A 237 -7.72 -2.85 12.12
N SER A 238 -6.78 -3.25 11.27
CA SER A 238 -5.94 -2.31 10.50
C SER A 238 -6.60 -1.82 9.21
N ASN A 239 -7.71 -2.44 8.81
CA ASN A 239 -8.28 -2.26 7.49
C ASN A 239 -8.74 -0.82 7.17
N PRO A 240 -9.49 -0.12 8.04
CA PRO A 240 -10.06 1.19 7.71
C PRO A 240 -9.01 2.26 7.40
N TRP A 241 -7.91 2.31 8.17
CA TRP A 241 -6.85 3.28 7.92
C TRP A 241 -6.04 2.90 6.66
N MET A 242 -5.81 1.60 6.43
CA MET A 242 -5.16 1.13 5.20
C MET A 242 -5.99 1.48 3.97
N PHE A 243 -7.31 1.30 4.02
CA PHE A 243 -8.23 1.68 2.96
C PHE A 243 -8.12 3.17 2.65
N ALA A 244 -8.22 4.03 3.67
CA ALA A 244 -8.16 5.48 3.51
C ALA A 244 -6.85 5.95 2.87
N LEU A 245 -5.71 5.45 3.36
CA LEU A 245 -4.40 5.81 2.79
C LEU A 245 -4.23 5.26 1.37
N THR A 246 -4.72 4.05 1.08
CA THR A 246 -4.59 3.46 -0.25
C THR A 246 -5.41 4.23 -1.29
N VAL A 247 -6.62 4.70 -0.94
CA VAL A 247 -7.40 5.60 -1.81
C VAL A 247 -6.62 6.88 -2.10
N PHE A 248 -5.93 7.45 -1.10
CA PHE A 248 -5.09 8.62 -1.30
C PHE A 248 -3.94 8.35 -2.28
N ILE A 249 -3.29 7.17 -2.18
CA ILE A 249 -2.29 6.72 -3.16
C ILE A 249 -2.90 6.59 -4.56
N ILE A 250 -4.11 6.04 -4.70
CA ILE A 250 -4.78 5.92 -6.01
C ILE A 250 -4.96 7.29 -6.65
N ILE A 251 -5.29 8.33 -5.90
CA ILE A 251 -5.50 9.66 -6.49
C ILE A 251 -4.16 10.29 -6.91
N GLY A 252 -3.11 10.14 -6.09
CA GLY A 252 -1.79 10.71 -6.37
C GLY A 252 -0.80 9.80 -7.10
N TRP A 253 -1.25 8.66 -7.63
CA TRP A 253 -0.37 7.55 -8.05
C TRP A 253 0.76 7.96 -8.99
N LYS A 254 0.50 8.91 -9.91
CA LYS A 254 1.47 9.40 -10.89
C LYS A 254 2.70 10.05 -10.24
N VAL A 255 2.49 10.83 -9.17
CA VAL A 255 3.57 11.48 -8.42
C VAL A 255 4.10 10.56 -7.33
N ALA A 256 3.22 9.79 -6.69
CA ALA A 256 3.60 8.87 -5.63
C ALA A 256 4.58 7.79 -6.13
N GLY A 257 4.46 7.32 -7.37
CA GLY A 257 5.36 6.34 -7.99
C GLY A 257 6.68 6.91 -8.52
N TRP A 258 6.83 8.24 -8.57
CA TRP A 258 8.00 8.90 -9.18
C TRP A 258 9.31 8.52 -8.50
N LEU A 259 9.34 8.56 -7.15
CA LEU A 259 10.44 8.02 -6.35
C LEU A 259 10.27 6.50 -6.17
N GLY A 260 10.28 5.79 -7.30
CA GLY A 260 10.04 4.35 -7.39
C GLY A 260 10.46 3.82 -8.76
N MET A 261 9.94 2.65 -9.12
CA MET A 261 10.19 2.01 -10.42
C MET A 261 9.27 2.52 -11.53
N ASP A 262 8.14 3.14 -11.20
CA ASP A 262 7.16 3.65 -12.15
C ASP A 262 7.73 4.64 -13.14
N ARG A 263 8.79 5.36 -12.75
CA ARG A 263 9.52 6.25 -13.66
C ARG A 263 10.13 5.57 -14.88
N TRP A 264 10.37 4.26 -14.80
CA TRP A 264 10.89 3.46 -15.91
C TRP A 264 9.84 2.50 -16.46
N LEU A 265 9.00 1.93 -15.59
CA LEU A 265 7.98 0.96 -15.98
C LEU A 265 6.85 1.61 -16.79
N LEU A 266 6.34 2.77 -16.37
CA LEU A 266 5.19 3.41 -17.00
C LEU A 266 5.49 3.90 -18.43
N PRO A 267 6.64 4.52 -18.72
CA PRO A 267 7.03 4.83 -20.09
C PRO A 267 7.24 3.58 -20.95
N ALA A 268 7.84 2.52 -20.39
CA ALA A 268 8.06 1.26 -21.11
C ALA A 268 6.75 0.56 -21.51
N LEU A 269 5.69 0.74 -20.71
CA LEU A 269 4.33 0.24 -20.99
C LEU A 269 3.53 1.16 -21.92
N GLY A 270 4.12 2.24 -22.42
CA GLY A 270 3.47 3.16 -23.37
C GLY A 270 2.39 4.04 -22.76
N THR A 271 2.35 4.17 -21.43
CA THR A 271 1.44 5.14 -20.80
C THR A 271 1.95 6.56 -21.08
N PRO A 272 1.08 7.55 -21.32
CA PRO A 272 1.47 8.94 -21.52
C PRO A 272 1.94 9.53 -20.18
N TRP A 273 3.17 9.18 -19.80
CA TRP A 273 3.84 9.63 -18.60
C TRP A 273 5.14 10.30 -19.02
N THR A 274 5.07 11.62 -19.21
CA THR A 274 6.23 12.45 -19.53
C THR A 274 6.29 13.57 -18.50
N SER A 275 7.34 13.58 -17.67
CA SER A 275 7.74 14.77 -16.94
C SER A 275 8.53 15.66 -17.90
N ASP A 276 8.08 16.88 -18.15
CA ASP A 276 8.75 17.85 -19.03
C ASP A 276 10.05 18.42 -18.42
N GLU A 277 10.86 17.58 -17.75
CA GLU A 277 12.16 17.97 -17.18
C GLU A 277 13.19 18.32 -18.27
N GLY A 278 12.87 18.10 -19.55
CA GLY A 278 13.72 18.36 -20.72
C GLY A 278 13.26 19.48 -21.68
N ALA A 279 12.15 20.18 -21.41
CA ALA A 279 11.59 21.18 -22.35
C ALA A 279 12.42 22.49 -22.49
N GLY A 280 13.65 22.51 -21.98
CA GLY A 280 14.62 23.58 -22.22
C GLY A 280 15.45 23.45 -23.51
N LYS A 281 15.15 22.48 -24.39
CA LYS A 281 15.80 22.33 -25.70
C LYS A 281 14.80 22.21 -26.84
N ALA A 282 13.88 23.16 -26.96
CA ALA A 282 13.24 23.46 -28.23
C ALA A 282 13.61 24.89 -28.62
N SER A 283 14.49 25.01 -29.61
CA SER A 283 14.85 26.26 -30.27
C SER A 283 13.58 27.01 -30.71
N PRO A 284 13.55 28.36 -30.67
CA PRO A 284 12.42 29.11 -31.20
C PRO A 284 12.29 28.77 -32.69
N LYS A 285 11.09 28.35 -33.11
CA LYS A 285 10.71 28.44 -34.51
C LYS A 285 10.53 29.92 -34.82
N ASN A 286 11.56 30.54 -35.39
CA ASN A 286 11.40 31.80 -36.08
C ASN A 286 10.70 31.55 -37.41
N SER A 287 9.61 32.30 -37.62
CA SER A 287 8.96 32.70 -38.88
C SER A 287 8.93 31.71 -40.03
#